data_AF-A0A1S2NZ31-F1
#
_entry.id   AF-A0A1S2NZ31-F1
#
_cell.length_a   1.000
_cell.length_b   1.000
_cell.length_c   1.000
_cell.angle_alpha   90.00
_cell.angle_beta   90.00
_cell.angle_gamma   90.00
#
_symmetry.space_group_name_H-M   'P 1'
#
loop_
_entity.id
_entity.type
_entity.pdbx_description
1 polymer ?
#
loop_
_entity_poly.entity_id
_entity_poly.type
_entity_poly.pdbx_seq_one_letter_code
_entity_poly.pdbx_strand_id
1 'polypeptide(L)'
;MEPTYPEGSDVTVKPVDGSGVRRGDVVLFSARDWGADSVFMMRVIAVGGDHVVIDEPGRVKVNGKTLREPYLFESGFSYSPPVEVTVPAGRLFLLGDHRVVAADSRAHIYEQHSGTIARTAIVGMAVDPASVPSPDRLWLWVGAATTAAGLVAAAVAATVRRRRTGLGAHREQVNF
;
A
#
# COMPACT_ATOMS: atom_id res chain seq x y z
N MET A 1 -4.70 11.95 -3.14
CA MET A 1 -4.46 10.50 -3.00
C MET A 1 -5.24 9.89 -1.83
N GLU A 2 -6.25 10.58 -1.31
CA GLU A 2 -7.19 10.01 -0.35
C GLU A 2 -7.99 8.86 -0.98
N PRO A 3 -8.37 7.80 -0.24
CA PRO A 3 -8.16 7.57 1.19
C PRO A 3 -6.78 7.00 1.54
N THR A 4 -6.03 6.50 0.55
CA THR A 4 -4.74 5.83 0.78
C THR A 4 -3.73 6.74 1.50
N TYR A 5 -3.67 8.01 1.10
CA TYR A 5 -2.86 9.03 1.73
C TYR A 5 -3.74 10.26 2.03
N PRO A 6 -4.25 10.39 3.26
CA PRO A 6 -5.01 11.57 3.70
C PRO A 6 -4.18 12.85 3.63
N GLU A 7 -4.86 13.98 3.47
CA GLU A 7 -4.20 15.28 3.52
C GLU A 7 -3.52 15.49 4.89
N GLY A 8 -2.31 16.05 4.87
CA GLY A 8 -1.50 16.26 6.07
C GLY A 8 -0.81 15.00 6.63
N SER A 9 -0.97 13.83 6.01
CA SER A 9 -0.25 12.61 6.42
C SER A 9 1.23 12.64 6.03
N ASP A 10 2.06 12.08 6.90
CA ASP A 10 3.47 11.82 6.59
C ASP A 10 3.57 10.65 5.60
N VAL A 11 4.43 10.81 4.59
CA VAL A 11 4.67 9.78 3.57
C VAL A 11 6.14 9.39 3.58
N THR A 12 6.40 8.10 3.79
CA THR A 12 7.75 7.56 3.59
C THR A 12 7.98 7.30 2.10
N VAL A 13 9.05 7.87 1.56
CA VAL A 13 9.38 7.77 0.13
C VAL A 13 10.72 7.07 -0.05
N LYS A 14 10.75 6.07 -0.92
CA LYS A 14 11.97 5.43 -1.41
C LYS A 14 12.39 6.12 -2.71
N PRO A 15 13.60 6.72 -2.79
CA PRO A 15 14.13 7.23 -4.05
C PRO A 15 14.28 6.10 -5.08
N VAL A 16 13.81 6.32 -6.30
CA VAL A 16 13.90 5.36 -7.42
C VAL A 16 14.09 6.11 -8.73
N ASP A 17 14.74 5.46 -9.71
CA ASP A 17 15.00 5.98 -11.06
C ASP A 17 13.86 5.69 -12.07
N GLY A 18 12.74 5.15 -11.58
CA GLY A 18 11.60 4.76 -12.39
C GLY A 18 11.72 3.41 -13.11
N SER A 19 12.88 2.75 -13.14
CA SER A 19 13.06 1.47 -13.85
C SER A 19 12.29 0.32 -13.19
N GLY A 20 12.27 0.29 -11.85
CA GLY A 20 11.60 -0.73 -11.05
C GLY A 20 10.09 -0.51 -10.86
N VAL A 21 9.53 0.58 -11.37
CA VAL A 21 8.12 0.96 -11.16
C VAL A 21 7.17 0.03 -11.94
N ARG A 22 6.16 -0.46 -11.24
CA ARG A 22 5.16 -1.43 -11.70
C ARG A 22 3.75 -0.89 -11.50
N ARG A 23 2.77 -1.57 -12.10
CA ARG A 23 1.35 -1.29 -11.87
C ARG A 23 1.03 -1.48 -10.39
N GLY A 24 0.22 -0.58 -9.83
CA GLY A 24 -0.17 -0.55 -8.44
C GLY A 24 0.72 0.32 -7.55
N ASP A 25 1.95 0.62 -7.96
CA ASP A 25 2.85 1.48 -7.18
C ASP A 25 2.28 2.90 -7.08
N VAL A 26 2.51 3.55 -5.94
CA VAL A 26 2.23 4.98 -5.77
C VAL A 26 3.54 5.74 -5.89
N VAL A 27 3.60 6.67 -6.83
CA VAL A 27 4.84 7.35 -7.23
C VAL A 27 4.71 8.85 -7.05
N LEU A 28 5.82 9.46 -6.67
CA LEU A 28 6.04 10.89 -6.75
C LEU A 28 6.77 11.18 -8.06
N PHE A 29 6.33 12.19 -8.81
CA PHE A 29 6.90 12.53 -10.11
C PHE A 29 6.87 14.03 -10.38
N SER A 30 7.80 14.51 -11.20
CA SER A 30 7.76 15.87 -11.73
C SER A 30 6.66 15.99 -12.79
N ALA A 31 5.71 16.90 -12.59
CA ALA A 31 4.58 17.09 -13.48
C ALA A 31 4.88 18.03 -14.68
N ARG A 32 6.16 18.14 -15.08
CA ARG A 32 6.57 18.98 -16.22
C ARG A 32 5.97 18.54 -17.54
N ASP A 33 5.76 17.25 -17.72
CA ASP A 33 5.05 16.68 -18.87
C ASP A 33 3.59 17.18 -18.96
N TRP A 34 3.01 17.64 -17.84
CA TRP A 34 1.69 18.27 -17.74
C TRP A 34 1.77 19.80 -17.61
N GLY A 35 2.93 20.40 -17.90
CA GLY A 35 3.15 21.84 -17.84
C GLY A 35 3.26 22.44 -16.43
N ALA A 36 3.36 21.62 -15.39
CA ALA A 36 3.49 22.07 -14.00
C ALA A 36 4.92 21.89 -13.47
N ASP A 37 5.50 22.93 -12.87
CA ASP A 37 6.80 22.86 -12.19
C ASP A 37 6.63 22.48 -10.71
N SER A 38 5.98 21.34 -10.47
CA SER A 38 5.68 20.81 -9.14
C SER A 38 5.77 19.28 -9.13
N VAL A 39 5.88 18.69 -7.93
CA VAL A 39 5.84 17.24 -7.74
C VAL A 39 4.44 16.80 -7.36
N PHE A 40 3.95 15.77 -8.04
CA PHE A 40 2.63 15.18 -7.80
C PHE A 40 2.78 13.74 -7.32
N MET A 41 1.76 13.23 -6.64
CA MET A 41 1.69 11.84 -6.20
C MET A 41 0.46 11.16 -6.80
N MET A 42 0.67 10.05 -7.52
CA MET A 42 -0.39 9.31 -8.20
C MET A 42 -0.10 7.80 -8.20
N ARG A 43 -1.11 6.97 -8.47
CA ARG A 43 -0.95 5.53 -8.63
C ARG A 43 -0.69 5.16 -10.08
N VAL A 44 0.27 4.26 -10.29
CA VAL A 44 0.58 3.69 -11.59
C VAL A 44 -0.48 2.67 -11.96
N ILE A 45 -1.26 2.98 -12.99
CA ILE A 45 -2.31 2.08 -13.49
C ILE A 45 -1.79 1.18 -14.59
N ALA A 46 -0.96 1.73 -15.47
CA ALA A 46 -0.41 1.02 -16.61
C ALA A 46 0.99 1.50 -16.95
N VAL A 47 1.77 0.62 -17.56
CA VAL A 47 3.17 0.86 -17.96
C VAL A 47 3.30 0.73 -19.47
N GLY A 48 4.41 1.21 -20.04
CA GLY A 48 4.65 1.15 -21.49
C GLY A 48 4.34 -0.22 -22.12
N GLY A 49 3.57 -0.18 -23.21
CA GLY A 49 3.03 -1.33 -23.93
C GLY A 49 1.61 -1.73 -23.53
N ASP A 50 1.10 -1.23 -22.40
CA ASP A 50 -0.25 -1.55 -21.95
C ASP A 50 -1.33 -0.78 -22.70
N HIS A 51 -2.46 -1.45 -22.94
CA HIS A 51 -3.69 -0.86 -23.44
C HIS A 51 -4.63 -0.61 -22.26
N VAL A 52 -5.07 0.64 -22.09
CA VAL A 52 -5.98 1.07 -21.04
C VAL A 52 -7.28 1.53 -21.66
N VAL A 53 -8.39 1.04 -21.13
CA VAL A 53 -9.74 1.51 -21.44
C VAL A 53 -10.42 1.93 -20.16
N ILE A 54 -11.02 3.11 -20.16
CA ILE A 54 -11.87 3.62 -19.09
C ILE A 54 -13.24 3.89 -19.71
N ASP A 55 -14.27 3.18 -19.23
CA ASP A 55 -15.64 3.34 -19.72
C ASP A 55 -16.38 4.51 -19.05
N GLU A 56 -17.60 4.83 -19.50
CA GLU A 56 -18.42 5.94 -18.97
C GLU A 56 -18.75 5.84 -17.47
N PRO A 57 -18.92 4.65 -16.85
CA PRO A 57 -18.95 4.56 -15.40
C PRO A 57 -17.57 4.62 -14.76
N GLY A 58 -16.49 4.94 -15.47
CA GLY A 58 -15.15 5.14 -14.93
C GLY A 58 -14.40 3.86 -14.55
N ARG A 59 -14.84 2.67 -15.02
CA ARG A 59 -14.19 1.39 -14.75
C ARG A 59 -12.96 1.25 -15.62
N VAL A 60 -11.84 0.90 -15.00
CA VAL A 60 -10.57 0.74 -15.69
C VAL A 60 -10.39 -0.72 -16.14
N LYS A 61 -10.04 -0.92 -17.41
CA LYS A 61 -9.52 -2.17 -17.94
C LYS A 61 -8.10 -1.97 -18.42
N VAL A 62 -7.21 -2.89 -18.08
CA VAL A 62 -5.82 -2.92 -18.57
C VAL A 62 -5.61 -4.23 -19.31
N ASN A 63 -5.21 -4.15 -20.58
CA ASN A 63 -5.03 -5.28 -21.50
C ASN A 63 -6.28 -6.19 -21.52
N GLY A 64 -7.46 -5.57 -21.64
CA GLY A 64 -8.76 -6.24 -21.69
C GLY A 64 -9.28 -6.79 -20.35
N LYS A 65 -8.49 -6.71 -19.26
CA LYS A 65 -8.90 -7.20 -17.93
C LYS A 65 -9.33 -6.04 -17.04
N THR A 66 -10.52 -6.16 -16.44
CA THR A 66 -10.99 -5.19 -15.44
C THR A 66 -10.00 -5.13 -14.27
N LEU A 67 -9.57 -3.92 -13.95
CA LEU A 67 -8.69 -3.66 -12.83
C LEU A 67 -9.51 -3.68 -11.53
N ARG A 68 -9.02 -4.40 -10.52
CA ARG A 68 -9.60 -4.38 -9.18
C ARG A 68 -8.99 -3.22 -8.40
N GLU A 69 -9.83 -2.32 -7.92
CA GLU A 69 -9.40 -1.04 -7.32
C GLU A 69 -9.91 -0.90 -5.88
N PRO A 70 -9.42 -1.68 -4.91
CA PRO A 70 -9.89 -1.63 -3.51
C PRO A 70 -9.44 -0.35 -2.77
N TYR A 71 -8.57 0.44 -3.39
CA TYR A 71 -8.01 1.68 -2.85
C TYR A 71 -8.82 2.93 -3.20
N LEU A 72 -9.91 2.80 -3.97
CA LEU A 72 -10.69 3.97 -4.39
C LEU A 72 -11.45 4.57 -3.22
N PHE A 73 -11.58 5.89 -3.25
CA PHE A 73 -12.48 6.61 -2.35
C PHE A 73 -13.95 6.22 -2.63
N GLU A 74 -14.78 6.11 -1.59
CA GLU A 74 -16.14 5.55 -1.67
C GLU A 74 -17.10 6.33 -2.59
N SER A 75 -16.82 7.61 -2.86
CA SER A 75 -17.56 8.43 -3.84
C SER A 75 -17.21 8.08 -5.30
N GLY A 76 -16.41 7.03 -5.53
CA GLY A 76 -15.79 6.70 -6.81
C GLY A 76 -16.79 6.47 -7.92
N PHE A 77 -16.87 7.44 -8.85
CA PHE A 77 -16.49 7.37 -10.26
C PHE A 77 -16.47 8.83 -10.76
N SER A 78 -15.46 9.21 -11.53
CA SER A 78 -15.42 10.57 -12.12
C SER A 78 -16.15 10.54 -13.45
N TYR A 79 -17.01 11.54 -13.69
CA TYR A 79 -17.51 11.83 -15.03
C TYR A 79 -16.34 12.34 -15.87
N SER A 80 -15.63 11.41 -16.50
CA SER A 80 -14.59 11.69 -17.48
C SER A 80 -15.05 11.08 -18.80
N PRO A 81 -14.79 11.72 -19.94
CA PRO A 81 -15.05 11.08 -21.23
C PRO A 81 -14.35 9.71 -21.27
N PRO A 82 -14.89 8.74 -22.02
CA PRO A 82 -14.22 7.47 -22.23
C PRO A 82 -12.77 7.68 -22.68
N VAL A 83 -11.86 6.93 -22.06
CA VAL A 83 -10.44 6.98 -22.39
C VAL A 83 -10.03 5.66 -23.00
N GLU A 84 -9.33 5.70 -24.12
CA GLU A 84 -8.65 4.55 -24.70
C GLU A 84 -7.23 4.96 -25.09
N VAL A 85 -6.22 4.30 -24.54
CA VAL A 85 -4.82 4.64 -24.75
C VAL A 85 -3.93 3.41 -24.74
N THR A 86 -2.96 3.36 -25.66
CA THR A 86 -1.81 2.46 -25.54
C THR A 86 -0.64 3.25 -24.97
N VAL A 87 -0.17 2.86 -23.79
CA VAL A 87 0.89 3.58 -23.07
C VAL A 87 2.20 3.47 -23.86
N PRO A 88 2.84 4.59 -24.24
CA PRO A 88 4.10 4.53 -24.98
C PRO A 88 5.21 3.86 -24.16
N ALA A 89 6.17 3.25 -24.86
CA ALA A 89 7.36 2.67 -24.22
C ALA A 89 8.07 3.71 -23.34
N GLY A 90 8.54 3.29 -22.16
CA GLY A 90 9.20 4.19 -21.21
C GLY A 90 8.29 5.18 -20.48
N ARG A 91 6.96 5.08 -20.64
CA ARG A 91 5.98 5.96 -19.98
C ARG A 91 5.03 5.19 -19.07
N LEU A 92 4.30 5.96 -18.26
CA LEU A 92 3.37 5.48 -17.23
C LEU A 92 2.04 6.21 -17.36
N PHE A 93 0.94 5.48 -17.24
CA PHE A 93 -0.40 6.07 -17.12
C PHE A 93 -0.79 6.08 -15.65
N LEU A 94 -1.06 7.28 -15.12
CA LEU A 94 -1.20 7.51 -13.69
C LEU A 94 -2.61 7.99 -13.37
N LEU A 95 -3.25 7.43 -12.35
CA LEU A 95 -4.54 7.88 -11.84
C LEU A 95 -4.45 8.18 -10.34
N GLY A 96 -5.25 9.15 -9.90
CA GLY A 96 -5.43 9.39 -8.48
C GLY A 96 -6.41 8.39 -7.85
N ASP A 97 -6.18 8.06 -6.57
CA ASP A 97 -7.09 7.19 -5.81
C ASP A 97 -8.44 7.88 -5.51
N HIS A 98 -8.43 9.21 -5.34
CA HIS A 98 -9.64 10.03 -5.28
C HIS A 98 -10.02 10.51 -6.70
N ARG A 99 -10.65 9.60 -7.46
CA ARG A 99 -10.89 9.77 -8.91
C ARG A 99 -11.60 11.06 -9.30
N VAL A 100 -12.53 11.54 -8.47
CA VAL A 100 -13.39 12.69 -8.79
C VAL A 100 -12.61 14.00 -8.83
N VAL A 101 -11.58 14.14 -7.99
CA VAL A 101 -10.84 15.41 -7.82
C VAL A 101 -9.41 15.36 -8.36
N ALA A 102 -8.95 14.20 -8.80
CA ALA A 102 -7.60 14.05 -9.33
C ALA A 102 -7.48 14.58 -10.77
N ALA A 103 -6.69 15.64 -10.95
CA ALA A 103 -6.13 16.02 -12.25
C ALA A 103 -4.98 15.06 -12.59
N ASP A 104 -5.33 13.93 -13.20
CA ASP A 104 -4.41 12.84 -13.53
C ASP A 104 -4.32 12.61 -15.04
N SER A 105 -3.78 11.48 -15.51
CA SER A 105 -3.59 11.24 -16.96
C SER A 105 -4.88 11.41 -17.79
N ARG A 106 -6.08 11.27 -17.19
CA ARG A 106 -7.36 11.52 -17.88
C ARG A 106 -7.56 12.99 -18.22
N ALA A 107 -7.16 13.90 -17.33
CA ALA A 107 -7.28 15.34 -17.55
C ALA A 107 -6.35 15.82 -18.67
N HIS A 108 -5.22 15.12 -18.86
CA HIS A 108 -4.18 15.43 -19.84
C HIS A 108 -4.27 14.52 -21.09
N ILE A 109 -5.38 13.82 -21.32
CA ILE A 109 -5.46 12.75 -22.33
C ILE A 109 -5.24 13.23 -23.77
N TYR A 110 -5.56 14.50 -24.06
CA TYR A 110 -5.40 15.13 -25.37
C TYR A 110 -4.07 15.89 -25.51
N GLU A 111 -3.22 15.86 -24.48
CA GLU A 111 -1.89 16.47 -24.50
C GLU A 111 -0.83 15.50 -25.06
N GLN A 112 0.43 15.93 -25.04
CA GLN A 112 1.53 15.10 -25.54
C GLN A 112 1.59 13.76 -24.83
N HIS A 113 1.84 12.71 -25.60
CA HIS A 113 1.93 11.34 -25.10
C HIS A 113 0.67 10.86 -24.36
N SER A 114 -0.50 11.42 -24.68
CA SER A 114 -1.79 11.02 -24.11
C SER A 114 -1.83 11.09 -22.58
N GLY A 115 -1.29 12.17 -22.01
CA GLY A 115 -1.30 12.43 -20.58
C GLY A 115 -0.44 11.48 -19.74
N THR A 116 0.35 10.62 -20.38
CA THR A 116 1.28 9.72 -19.69
C THR A 116 2.50 10.49 -19.16
N ILE A 117 3.21 9.93 -18.20
CA ILE A 117 4.41 10.51 -17.59
C ILE A 117 5.63 9.66 -17.93
N ALA A 118 6.77 10.31 -18.28
CA ALA A 118 8.02 9.59 -18.50
C ALA A 118 8.49 8.85 -17.23
N ARG A 119 9.01 7.62 -17.36
CA ARG A 119 9.62 6.90 -16.23
C ARG A 119 10.75 7.70 -15.58
N THR A 120 11.49 8.46 -16.37
CA THR A 120 12.59 9.32 -15.91
C THR A 120 12.11 10.55 -15.11
N ALA A 121 10.81 10.86 -15.14
CA ALA A 121 10.23 11.94 -14.34
C ALA A 121 9.85 11.48 -12.93
N ILE A 122 9.93 10.17 -12.64
CA ILE A 122 9.71 9.64 -11.28
C ILE A 122 10.86 10.09 -10.38
N VAL A 123 10.50 10.67 -9.23
CA VAL A 123 11.46 11.11 -8.21
C VAL A 123 11.52 10.15 -7.02
N GLY A 124 10.44 9.39 -6.80
CA GLY A 124 10.36 8.46 -5.68
C GLY A 124 9.10 7.61 -5.71
N MET A 125 9.09 6.58 -4.88
CA MET A 125 7.95 5.68 -4.69
C MET A 125 7.50 5.75 -3.23
N ALA A 126 6.22 5.99 -3.00
CA ALA A 126 5.65 5.96 -1.67
C ALA A 126 5.65 4.52 -1.15
N VAL A 127 6.11 4.34 0.08
CA VAL A 127 6.05 3.06 0.78
C VAL A 127 4.64 2.90 1.33
N ASP A 128 4.08 1.70 1.21
CA ASP A 128 2.77 1.38 1.78
C ASP A 128 2.84 1.60 3.31
N PRO A 129 2.00 2.48 3.89
CA PRO A 129 1.95 2.71 5.32
C PRO A 129 1.73 1.41 6.12
N ALA A 130 0.99 0.44 5.57
CA ALA A 130 0.76 -0.84 6.23
C ALA A 130 2.02 -1.69 6.36
N SER A 131 3.02 -1.47 5.49
CA SER A 131 4.29 -2.21 5.46
C SER A 131 5.35 -1.64 6.42
N VAL A 132 5.17 -0.41 6.89
CA VAL A 132 6.08 0.23 7.86
C VAL A 132 5.64 -0.16 9.27
N PRO A 133 6.51 -0.80 10.08
CA PRO A 133 6.18 -1.08 11.47
C PRO A 133 6.15 0.24 12.25
N SER A 134 4.95 0.65 12.65
CA SER A 134 4.78 1.82 13.51
C SER A 134 5.16 1.48 14.97
N PRO A 135 5.63 2.46 15.77
CA PRO A 135 6.05 2.21 17.15
C PRO A 135 4.98 1.53 18.02
N ASP A 136 3.71 1.88 17.84
CA ASP A 136 2.56 1.27 18.51
C ASP A 136 2.38 -0.21 18.13
N ARG A 137 2.55 -0.56 16.85
CA ARG A 137 2.51 -1.96 16.39
C ARG A 137 3.67 -2.77 16.95
N LEU A 138 4.85 -2.16 17.10
CA LEU A 138 6.00 -2.81 17.75
C LEU A 138 5.70 -3.14 19.22
N TRP A 139 5.08 -2.22 19.97
CA TRP A 139 4.70 -2.46 21.36
C TRP A 139 3.66 -3.56 21.52
N LEU A 140 2.72 -3.73 20.58
CA LEU A 140 1.79 -4.87 20.58
C LEU A 140 2.53 -6.22 20.51
N TRP A 141 3.56 -6.34 19.66
CA TRP A 141 4.37 -7.57 19.59
C TRP A 141 5.17 -7.82 20.85
N VAL A 142 5.75 -6.78 21.44
CA VAL A 142 6.45 -6.87 22.74
C VAL A 142 5.49 -7.33 23.84
N GLY A 143 4.29 -6.75 23.90
CA GLY A 143 3.25 -7.12 24.87
C GLY A 143 2.75 -8.56 24.69
N ALA A 144 2.56 -9.01 23.44
CA ALA A 144 2.19 -10.39 23.15
C ALA A 144 3.30 -11.37 23.59
N ALA A 145 4.56 -11.04 23.32
CA ALA A 145 5.70 -11.87 23.70
C ALA A 145 5.87 -11.99 25.22
N THR A 146 5.72 -10.89 25.97
CA THR A 146 5.80 -10.91 27.45
C THR A 146 4.67 -11.70 28.08
N THR A 147 3.45 -11.59 27.54
CA THR A 147 2.29 -12.36 28.01
C THR A 147 2.48 -13.87 27.78
N ALA A 148 2.97 -14.26 26.59
CA ALA A 148 3.26 -15.66 26.28
C ALA A 148 4.35 -16.24 27.21
N ALA A 149 5.44 -15.51 27.42
CA ALA A 149 6.50 -15.91 28.35
C ALA A 149 5.98 -16.07 29.80
N GLY A 150 5.12 -15.16 30.26
CA GLY A 150 4.48 -15.24 31.57
C GLY A 150 3.60 -16.48 31.74
N LEU A 151 2.80 -16.84 30.73
CA LEU A 151 1.96 -18.04 30.75
C LEU A 151 2.79 -19.33 30.81
N VAL A 152 3.90 -19.39 30.05
CA VAL A 152 4.83 -20.53 30.08
C VAL A 152 5.47 -20.66 31.46
N ALA A 153 5.96 -19.56 32.03
CA ALA A 153 6.56 -19.56 33.37
C ALA A 153 5.54 -20.00 34.44
N ALA A 154 4.29 -19.54 34.36
CA ALA A 154 3.22 -19.95 35.26
C ALA A 154 2.90 -21.45 35.14
N ALA A 155 2.83 -21.98 33.91
CA ALA A 155 2.60 -23.40 33.68
C ALA A 155 3.75 -24.27 34.24
N VAL A 156 5.00 -23.86 34.03
CA VAL A 156 6.18 -24.53 34.60
C VAL A 156 6.13 -24.50 36.13
N ALA A 157 5.86 -23.33 36.74
CA ALA A 157 5.76 -23.20 38.18
C ALA A 157 4.63 -24.07 38.78
N ALA A 158 3.46 -24.11 38.14
CA ALA A 158 2.35 -24.97 38.53
C ALA A 158 2.72 -26.46 38.45
N THR A 159 3.45 -26.86 37.41
CA THR A 159 3.92 -28.24 37.23
C THR A 159 4.94 -28.64 38.30
N VAL A 160 5.90 -27.76 38.61
CA VAL A 160 6.89 -27.97 39.68
C VAL A 160 6.20 -28.04 41.05
N ARG A 161 5.22 -27.18 41.32
CA ARG A 161 4.46 -27.17 42.58
C ARG A 161 3.64 -28.45 42.78
N ARG A 162 3.01 -28.97 41.72
CA ARG A 162 2.31 -30.27 41.74
C ARG A 162 3.27 -31.43 42.04
N ARG A 163 4.46 -31.44 41.43
CA ARG A 163 5.47 -32.48 41.71
C ARG A 163 5.96 -32.45 43.16
N ARG A 164 6.24 -31.27 43.72
CA ARG A 164 6.68 -31.12 45.12
C ARG A 164 5.62 -31.54 46.14
N THR A 165 4.36 -31.20 45.90
CA THR A 165 3.26 -31.58 46.80
C THR A 165 2.94 -33.08 46.73
N GLY A 166 3.05 -33.70 45.54
CA GLY A 166 2.96 -35.16 45.39
C GLY A 166 4.11 -35.94 46.04
N LEU A 167 5.32 -35.37 46.08
CA LEU A 167 6.49 -35.96 46.75
C LEU A 167 6.46 -35.78 48.29
N GLY A 168 5.75 -34.78 48.81
CA GLY A 168 5.56 -34.56 50.25
C GLY A 168 4.56 -35.52 50.90
N ALA A 169 3.48 -35.86 50.19
CA ALA A 169 2.44 -36.77 50.69
C ALA A 169 2.90 -38.23 50.85
N HIS A 170 3.98 -38.64 50.16
CA HIS A 170 4.55 -39.98 50.29
C HIS A 170 5.54 -40.16 51.46
N ARG A 171 5.90 -39.07 52.15
CA ARG A 171 6.92 -39.10 53.21
C ARG A 171 6.37 -39.19 54.64
N GLU A 172 5.05 -39.21 54.80
CA GLU A 172 4.39 -39.27 56.11
C GLU A 172 3.93 -40.69 56.52
N GLN A 173 4.20 -41.73 55.72
CA GLN A 173 3.81 -43.12 56.03
C GLN A 173 4.95 -44.05 56.47
N VAL A 174 6.16 -43.55 56.72
CA VAL A 174 7.27 -44.41 57.15
C VAL A 174 8.06 -43.74 58.28
N ASN A 175 7.60 -43.94 59.52
CA ASN A 175 8.41 -44.53 60.61
C ASN A 175 7.60 -44.59 61.92
N PHE A 176 7.23 -45.82 62.29
CA PHE A 176 7.10 -46.33 63.66
C PHE A 176 8.48 -46.82 64.12
#